data_AF-A0A3M0WXK2-F1
#
_entry.id   AF-A0A3M0WXK2-F1
#
_cell.length_a   1.000
_cell.length_b   1.000
_cell.length_c   1.000
_cell.angle_alpha   90.00
_cell.angle_beta   90.00
_cell.angle_gamma   90.00
#
_symmetry.space_group_name_H-M   'P 1'
#
loop_
_entity.id
_entity.type
_entity.pdbx_description
1 polymer ?
#
loop_
_entity_poly.entity_id
_entity_poly.type
_entity_poly.pdbx_seq_one_letter_code
_entity_poly.pdbx_strand_id
1 'polypeptide(L)'
;MGVNNPRGVAVLALHLVLNKGKKPKDVLEEHANHLSKRDRSLAMELLYGVLRHLMMIDYVINKFSKKPKKQLNPFLLNNLRIGVYQ
;
A
#
# COMPACT_ATOMS: atom_id res chain seq x y z
N MET A 1 10.55 6.32 -13.67
CA MET A 1 9.32 7.00 -13.19
C MET A 1 9.60 7.56 -11.81
N GLY A 2 9.84 8.87 -11.71
CA GLY A 2 10.09 9.52 -10.43
C GLY A 2 8.83 9.42 -9.58
N VAL A 3 8.87 8.65 -8.49
CA VAL A 3 7.72 8.47 -7.62
C VAL A 3 7.61 9.67 -6.68
N ASN A 4 7.38 10.87 -7.24
CA ASN A 4 6.94 12.05 -6.47
C ASN A 4 5.44 11.95 -6.14
N ASN A 5 4.95 10.72 -5.94
CA ASN A 5 3.55 10.43 -5.67
C ASN A 5 3.46 9.62 -4.36
N PRO A 6 2.90 10.19 -3.28
CA PRO A 6 2.77 9.48 -2.01
C PRO A 6 1.93 8.20 -2.08
N ARG A 7 0.97 8.10 -3.01
CA ARG A 7 0.18 6.88 -3.22
C ARG A 7 1.06 5.78 -3.84
N GLY A 8 1.91 6.14 -4.80
CA GLY A 8 2.86 5.21 -5.41
C GLY A 8 3.86 4.65 -4.39
N VAL A 9 4.37 5.52 -3.51
CA VAL A 9 5.23 5.09 -2.39
C VAL A 9 4.48 4.18 -1.42
N ALA A 10 3.21 4.46 -1.11
CA ALA A 10 2.40 3.60 -0.25
C ALA A 10 2.14 2.20 -0.87
N VAL A 11 1.88 2.11 -2.17
CA VAL A 11 1.73 0.82 -2.88
C VAL A 11 3.03 0.02 -2.85
N LEU A 12 4.16 0.67 -3.15
CA LEU A 12 5.49 0.04 -3.04
C LEU A 12 5.75 -0.44 -1.61
N ALA A 13 5.43 0.39 -0.63
CA ALA A 13 5.65 0.06 0.76
C ALA A 13 4.80 -1.14 1.22
N LEU A 14 3.53 -1.19 0.83
CA LEU A 14 2.67 -2.36 1.08
C LEU A 14 3.23 -3.62 0.45
N HIS A 15 3.77 -3.54 -0.77
CA HIS A 15 4.40 -4.70 -1.40
C HIS A 15 5.60 -5.20 -0.62
N LEU A 16 6.49 -4.29 -0.19
CA LEU A 16 7.67 -4.66 0.59
C LEU A 16 7.30 -5.23 1.97
N VAL A 17 6.29 -4.68 2.62
CA VAL A 17 5.83 -5.17 3.93
C VAL A 17 5.11 -6.52 3.80
N LEU A 18 4.05 -6.59 3.00
CA LEU A 18 3.16 -7.76 2.94
C LEU A 18 3.73 -8.92 2.13
N ASN A 19 4.55 -8.63 1.11
CA ASN A 19 5.05 -9.66 0.20
C ASN A 19 6.54 -9.97 0.37
N LYS A 20 7.31 -9.07 1.00
CA LYS A 20 8.76 -9.27 1.24
C LYS A 20 9.14 -9.27 2.72
N GLY A 21 8.20 -9.07 3.64
CA GLY A 21 8.44 -9.13 5.09
C GLY A 21 9.29 -7.98 5.64
N LYS A 22 9.48 -6.90 4.88
CA LYS A 22 10.21 -5.71 5.36
C LYS A 22 9.39 -5.01 6.46
N LYS A 23 10.06 -4.31 7.38
CA LYS A 23 9.39 -3.51 8.41
C LYS A 23 8.85 -2.20 7.82
N PRO A 24 7.63 -1.76 8.18
CA PRO A 24 7.03 -0.55 7.63
C PRO A 24 7.87 0.72 7.81
N LYS A 25 8.52 0.89 8.97
CA LYS A 25 9.36 2.05 9.27
C LYS A 25 10.56 2.14 8.33
N ASP A 26 11.33 1.05 8.22
CA ASP A 26 12.53 0.96 7.39
C ASP A 26 12.20 1.27 5.92
N VAL A 27 11.07 0.75 5.43
CA VAL A 27 10.60 0.98 4.06
C VAL A 27 10.25 2.45 3.80
N LEU A 28 9.60 3.13 4.74
CA LEU A 28 9.27 4.55 4.61
C LEU A 28 10.52 5.43 4.71
N GLU A 29 11.48 5.08 5.55
CA GLU A 29 12.78 5.76 5.61
C GLU A 29 13.58 5.55 4.32
N GLU A 30 13.51 4.38 3.68
CA GLU A 30 14.24 4.11 2.43
C GLU A 30 13.59 4.83 1.22
N HIS A 31 12.25 4.86 1.17
CA HIS A 31 11.52 5.21 -0.07
C HIS A 31 10.64 6.47 0.00
N ALA A 32 10.56 7.16 1.14
CA ALA A 32 9.76 8.37 1.27
C ALA A 32 10.59 9.63 1.60
N ASN A 33 11.92 9.55 1.65
CA ASN A 33 12.79 10.67 2.03
C ASN A 33 12.76 11.83 1.04
N HIS A 34 12.49 11.58 -0.23
CA HIS A 34 12.38 12.61 -1.26
C HIS A 34 11.02 13.32 -1.27
N LEU A 35 10.03 12.83 -0.51
CA LEU A 35 8.70 13.42 -0.43
C LEU A 35 8.68 14.62 0.51
N SER A 36 7.78 15.58 0.25
CA SER A 36 7.48 16.64 1.20
C SER A 36 6.97 16.07 2.52
N LYS A 37 7.07 16.83 3.63
CA LYS A 37 6.54 16.41 4.92
C LYS A 37 5.05 15.99 4.84
N ARG A 38 4.26 16.74 4.07
CA ARG A 38 2.84 16.46 3.83
C ARG A 38 2.64 15.14 3.08
N ASP A 39 3.38 14.94 2.00
CA ASP A 39 3.27 13.73 1.18
C ASP A 39 3.79 12.49 1.92
N ARG A 40 4.87 12.63 2.70
CA ARG A 40 5.36 11.56 3.57
C ARG A 40 4.32 11.18 4.63
N SER A 41 3.65 12.16 5.23
CA SER A 41 2.55 11.90 6.16
C SER A 41 1.40 11.15 5.49
N LEU A 42 1.06 11.49 4.24
CA LEU A 42 0.02 10.79 3.49
C LEU A 42 0.46 9.36 3.16
N ALA A 43 1.68 9.14 2.68
CA ALA A 43 2.19 7.80 2.39
C ALA A 43 2.20 6.91 3.64
N MET A 44 2.56 7.48 4.79
CA MET A 44 2.52 6.81 6.08
C MET A 44 1.09 6.45 6.48
N GLU A 45 0.14 7.38 6.39
CA GLU A 45 -1.26 7.13 6.73
C GLU A 45 -1.87 6.04 5.84
N LEU A 46 -1.58 6.07 4.53
CA LEU A 46 -2.04 5.04 3.61
C LEU A 46 -1.46 3.66 3.92
N LEU A 47 -0.15 3.58 4.19
CA LEU A 47 0.49 2.32 4.54
C LEU A 47 -0.11 1.74 5.82
N TYR A 48 -0.08 2.50 6.91
CA TYR A 48 -0.55 2.01 8.21
C TYR A 48 -2.06 1.83 8.24
N GLY A 49 -2.83 2.69 7.58
CA GLY A 49 -4.27 2.58 7.45
C GLY A 49 -4.71 1.30 6.75
N VAL A 50 -4.08 0.97 5.62
CA VAL A 50 -4.33 -0.30 4.94
C VAL A 50 -3.94 -1.48 5.82
N LEU A 51 -2.78 -1.44 6.49
CA LEU A 51 -2.37 -2.53 7.39
C LEU A 51 -3.35 -2.74 8.55
N ARG A 52 -3.88 -1.65 9.14
CA ARG A 52 -4.87 -1.70 10.22
C ARG A 52 -6.19 -2.32 9.77
N HIS A 53 -6.64 -2.02 8.55
CA HIS A 53 -7.93 -2.48 8.02
C HIS A 53 -7.83 -3.62 6.99
N LEU A 54 -6.67 -4.30 6.93
CA LEU A 54 -6.32 -5.21 5.83
C LEU A 54 -7.38 -6.29 5.57
N MET A 55 -7.91 -6.91 6.63
CA MET A 55 -8.93 -7.96 6.50
C MET A 55 -10.25 -7.44 5.93
N MET A 56 -10.70 -6.27 6.40
CA MET A 56 -11.93 -5.63 5.93
C MET A 56 -11.78 -5.18 4.47
N ILE A 57 -10.65 -4.55 4.13
CA ILE A 57 -10.35 -4.14 2.75
C ILE A 57 -10.30 -5.35 1.82
N ASP A 58 -9.60 -6.42 2.21
CA ASP A 58 -9.55 -7.66 1.43
C ASP A 58 -10.94 -8.29 1.26
N TYR A 59 -11.80 -8.20 2.27
CA TYR A 59 -13.19 -8.66 2.19
C TYR A 59 -14.00 -7.82 1.19
N VAL A 60 -13.87 -6.50 1.22
CA VAL A 60 -14.51 -5.60 0.24
C VAL A 60 -14.03 -5.93 -1.18
N ILE A 61 -12.72 -6.03 -1.41
CA ILE A 61 -12.15 -6.36 -2.73
C ILE A 61 -12.69 -7.71 -3.24
N ASN A 62 -12.77 -8.72 -2.38
CA ASN A 62 -13.28 -10.04 -2.76
C ASN A 62 -14.78 -10.04 -3.13
N LYS A 63 -15.58 -9.09 -2.62
CA LYS A 63 -17.00 -8.97 -3.04
C LYS A 63 -17.16 -8.52 -4.49
N PHE A 64 -16.21 -7.73 -5.00
CA PHE A 64 -16.29 -7.15 -6.34
C PHE A 64 -15.37 -7.84 -7.36
N SER A 65 -14.37 -8.59 -6.90
CA SER A 65 -13.44 -9.30 -7.77
C SER A 65 -13.95 -10.68 -8.17
N LYS A 66 -14.17 -10.91 -9.47
CA LYS A 66 -14.48 -12.24 -10.02
C LYS A 66 -13.32 -13.24 -9.87
N LYS A 67 -12.08 -12.73 -9.71
CA LYS A 67 -10.88 -13.55 -9.46
C LYS A 67 -10.55 -13.52 -7.96
N PRO A 68 -10.25 -14.67 -7.33
CA PRO A 68 -9.86 -14.67 -5.93
C PRO A 68 -8.54 -13.90 -5.73
N LYS A 69 -8.41 -13.16 -4.62
CA LYS A 69 -7.23 -12.32 -4.34
C LYS A 69 -5.88 -13.03 -4.50
N LYS A 70 -5.82 -14.34 -4.22
CA LYS A 70 -4.60 -15.17 -4.33
C LYS A 70 -4.09 -15.29 -5.77
N GLN A 71 -4.93 -15.04 -6.76
CA GLN A 71 -4.58 -15.08 -8.19
C GLN A 71 -4.26 -13.68 -8.76
N LEU A 72 -4.44 -12.62 -7.97
CA LEU A 72 -4.11 -11.26 -8.41
C LEU A 72 -2.61 -11.01 -8.24
N ASN A 73 -2.01 -10.29 -9.20
CA ASN A 73 -0.65 -9.80 -9.05
C ASN A 73 -0.54 -8.99 -7.74
N PRO A 74 0.46 -9.24 -6.87
CA PRO A 74 0.58 -8.57 -5.59
C PRO A 74 0.60 -7.03 -5.67
N PHE A 75 1.25 -6.45 -6.68
CA PHE A 75 1.26 -4.99 -6.88
C PHE A 75 -0.13 -4.46 -7.25
N LEU A 76 -0.85 -5.18 -8.11
CA LEU A 76 -2.24 -4.83 -8.46
C LEU A 76 -3.14 -4.88 -7.22
N LEU A 77 -3.04 -5.95 -6.43
CA LEU A 77 -3.84 -6.10 -5.21
C LEU A 77 -3.52 -4.99 -4.20
N ASN A 78 -2.26 -4.62 -4.03
CA ASN A 78 -1.87 -3.54 -3.13
C ASN A 78 -2.34 -2.16 -3.63
N ASN A 79 -2.40 -1.95 -4.94
CA ASN A 79 -3.00 -0.74 -5.52
C ASN A 79 -4.50 -0.67 -5.22
N LEU A 80 -5.23 -1.77 -5.40
CA LEU A 80 -6.65 -1.86 -5.03
C LEU A 80 -6.87 -1.60 -3.54
N ARG A 81 -6.01 -2.16 -2.66
CA ARG A 81 -6.10 -1.94 -1.21
C ARG A 81 -5.95 -0.47 -0.83
N ILE A 82 -5.01 0.24 -1.46
CA ILE A 82 -4.84 1.69 -1.28
C ILE A 82 -6.09 2.43 -1.75
N GLY A 83 -6.60 2.10 -2.95
CA GLY A 83 -7.78 2.75 -3.50
C GLY A 83 -9.06 2.53 -2.71
N VAL A 84 -9.24 1.36 -2.08
CA VAL A 84 -10.39 1.05 -1.22
C VAL A 84 -10.28 1.71 0.16
N TYR A 85 -9.07 1.96 0.64
CA TYR A 85 -8.85 2.62 1.93
C TYR A 85 -9.08 4.13 1.88
N GLN A 86 -8.80 4.76 0.74
CA GLN A 86 -9.03 6.19 0.52
C GLN A 86 -10.50 6.50 0.31
#